data_AF-A0A564Z9I4-F1
#
_entry.id   AF-A0A564Z9I4-F1
#
_cell.length_a   1.000
_cell.length_b   1.000
_cell.length_c   1.000
_cell.angle_alpha   90.00
_cell.angle_beta   90.00
_cell.angle_gamma   90.00
#
_symmetry.space_group_name_H-M   'P 1'
#
loop_
_entity.id
_entity.type
_entity.pdbx_description
1 polymer ?
#
loop_
_entity_poly.entity_id
_entity_poly.type
_entity_poly.pdbx_seq_one_letter_code
_entity_poly.pdbx_strand_id
1 'polypeptide(L)'
;MAKSAYQKLAPNPPPPKCWPSTFNGECFINAVRTTQASFGWDWGPAFPIQGFWKTPVLRFNVLWLGDGVQFYPTLKGSTWKAGVSVEILGGDPNSKVCVIVKLGGGLMKNWEKRCVLIERNGTNVWMELPLNGNLSVVPWWPIGVHSGPQLYALMIQLRNEWGGYPLDSRSFNVGFRQVELIQVNI
;
A
#
# COMPACT_ATOMS: atom_id res chain seq x y z
N MET A 1 -25.96 23.25 -1.41
CA MET A 1 -26.56 21.91 -1.22
C MET A 1 -25.75 21.00 -0.29
N ALA A 2 -24.43 20.81 -0.49
CA ALA A 2 -23.63 19.90 0.36
C ALA A 2 -23.47 20.39 1.83
N LYS A 3 -23.13 21.66 2.04
CA LYS A 3 -23.00 22.28 3.38
C LYS A 3 -24.27 22.15 4.22
N SER A 4 -25.42 22.43 3.61
CA SER A 4 -26.75 22.31 4.23
C SER A 4 -27.13 20.86 4.53
N ALA A 5 -26.69 19.90 3.71
CA ALA A 5 -26.91 18.48 3.98
C ALA A 5 -26.04 17.99 5.15
N TYR A 6 -24.77 18.40 5.19
CA TYR A 6 -23.86 18.07 6.28
C TYR A 6 -24.36 18.60 7.63
N GLN A 7 -24.82 19.85 7.69
CA GLN A 7 -25.37 20.43 8.92
C GLN A 7 -26.62 19.71 9.43
N LYS A 8 -27.42 19.09 8.53
CA LYS A 8 -28.56 18.26 8.92
C LYS A 8 -28.13 16.88 9.45
N LEU A 9 -27.09 16.30 8.87
CA LEU A 9 -26.58 14.97 9.26
C LEU A 9 -25.68 15.03 10.51
N ALA A 10 -25.00 16.14 10.73
CA ALA A 10 -24.11 16.39 11.85
C ALA A 10 -24.58 17.66 12.59
N PRO A 11 -25.62 17.56 13.43
CA PRO A 11 -26.16 18.71 14.17
C PRO A 11 -25.11 19.36 15.10
N ASN A 12 -24.15 18.56 15.58
CA ASN A 12 -22.97 19.01 16.32
C ASN A 12 -21.70 18.66 15.54
N PRO A 13 -21.31 19.46 14.54
CA PRO A 13 -20.11 19.17 13.75
C PRO A 13 -18.86 19.33 14.62
N PRO A 14 -17.84 18.46 14.46
CA PRO A 14 -16.59 18.59 15.19
C PRO A 14 -15.91 19.93 14.89
N PRO A 15 -15.19 20.54 15.85
CA PRO A 15 -14.37 21.71 15.59
C PRO A 15 -13.12 21.37 14.75
N PRO A 16 -12.50 22.37 14.09
CA PRO A 16 -13.00 23.73 13.91
C PRO A 16 -14.10 23.78 12.84
N LYS A 17 -15.13 24.61 13.09
CA LYS A 17 -16.20 24.86 12.10
C LYS A 17 -15.66 25.58 10.86
N CYS A 18 -14.78 26.55 11.07
CA CYS A 18 -14.13 27.37 10.04
C CYS A 18 -12.70 27.68 10.48
N TRP A 19 -11.83 27.98 9.51
CA TRP A 19 -10.52 28.56 9.79
C TRP A 19 -10.60 29.98 10.35
N PRO A 20 -9.56 30.48 11.04
CA PRO A 20 -9.39 31.90 11.32
C PRO A 20 -9.53 32.75 10.05
N SER A 21 -10.12 33.94 10.18
CA SER A 21 -10.36 34.85 9.04
C SER A 21 -9.06 35.23 8.31
N THR A 22 -7.94 35.29 9.01
CA THR A 22 -6.61 35.59 8.44
C THR A 22 -6.16 34.56 7.39
N PHE A 23 -6.67 33.33 7.42
CA PHE A 23 -6.30 32.29 6.46
C PHE A 23 -7.06 32.43 5.14
N ASN A 24 -8.10 33.28 5.09
CA ASN A 24 -9.00 33.41 3.94
C ASN A 24 -9.50 32.05 3.42
N GLY A 25 -9.80 31.15 4.37
CA GLY A 25 -10.14 29.75 4.12
C GLY A 25 -11.64 29.46 4.04
N GLU A 26 -11.95 28.22 3.68
CA GLU A 26 -13.29 27.66 3.63
C GLU A 26 -13.63 26.88 4.89
N CYS A 27 -14.94 26.75 5.19
CA CYS A 27 -15.44 26.09 6.39
C CYS A 27 -15.71 24.58 6.20
N PHE A 28 -15.85 23.85 7.31
CA PHE A 28 -16.29 22.45 7.37
C PHE A 28 -15.39 21.46 6.61
N ILE A 29 -14.08 21.73 6.55
CA ILE A 29 -13.10 20.86 5.89
C ILE A 29 -13.02 19.45 6.49
N ASN A 30 -13.24 19.32 7.80
CA ASN A 30 -13.28 18.04 8.49
C ASN A 30 -14.51 17.18 8.13
N ALA A 31 -15.49 17.73 7.41
CA ALA A 31 -16.62 17.00 6.88
C ALA A 31 -16.29 16.17 5.63
N VAL A 32 -15.14 16.43 4.99
CA VAL A 32 -14.77 15.83 3.70
C VAL A 32 -13.41 15.15 3.79
N ARG A 33 -13.32 13.91 3.28
CA ARG A 33 -12.04 13.19 3.13
C ARG A 33 -11.30 13.69 1.89
N THR A 34 -10.63 14.83 2.05
CA THR A 34 -9.75 15.46 1.06
C THR A 34 -8.50 16.06 1.73
N THR A 35 -7.56 16.58 0.94
CA THR A 35 -6.41 17.33 1.43
C THR A 35 -6.88 18.52 2.27
N GLN A 36 -6.65 18.50 3.58
CA GLN A 36 -7.23 19.48 4.51
C GLN A 36 -6.78 20.91 4.21
N ALA A 37 -5.50 21.12 3.86
CA ALA A 37 -4.97 22.43 3.51
C ALA A 37 -5.53 23.01 2.20
N SER A 38 -6.26 22.24 1.38
CA SER A 38 -6.89 22.76 0.15
C SER A 38 -8.01 23.78 0.42
N PHE A 39 -8.55 23.80 1.63
CA PHE A 39 -9.56 24.76 2.08
C PHE A 39 -8.92 26.00 2.75
N GLY A 40 -7.63 26.23 2.54
CA GLY A 40 -6.85 27.31 3.14
C GLY A 40 -6.08 26.85 4.38
N TRP A 41 -4.97 27.54 4.63
CA TRP A 41 -4.08 27.29 5.76
C TRP A 41 -3.27 28.56 6.09
N ASP A 42 -2.55 28.60 7.21
CA ASP A 42 -1.71 29.75 7.58
C ASP A 42 -0.59 30.07 6.58
N TRP A 43 -0.23 29.12 5.70
CA TRP A 43 0.78 29.26 4.65
C TRP A 43 0.26 29.02 3.23
N GLY A 44 -1.05 28.85 3.04
CA GLY A 44 -1.60 28.41 1.75
C GLY A 44 -3.01 28.92 1.44
N PRO A 45 -3.31 29.21 0.15
CA PRO A 45 -4.63 29.69 -0.26
C PRO A 45 -5.69 28.58 -0.25
N ALA A 46 -6.96 28.98 -0.25
CA ALA A 46 -8.08 28.08 -0.41
C ALA A 46 -8.39 27.81 -1.90
N PHE A 47 -7.92 26.67 -2.41
CA PHE A 47 -8.29 26.14 -3.73
C PHE A 47 -8.86 24.72 -3.59
N PRO A 48 -10.14 24.58 -3.20
CA PRO A 48 -10.83 23.29 -3.13
C PRO A 48 -11.16 22.79 -4.55
N ILE A 49 -10.16 22.23 -5.22
CA ILE A 49 -10.27 21.73 -6.59
C ILE A 49 -11.09 20.45 -6.70
N GLN A 50 -11.64 20.20 -7.89
CA GLN A 50 -12.35 18.97 -8.25
C GLN A 50 -11.76 18.41 -9.53
N GLY A 51 -11.57 17.09 -9.59
CA GLY A 51 -11.05 16.42 -10.77
C GLY A 51 -10.44 15.05 -10.45
N PHE A 52 -10.01 14.36 -11.50
CA PHE A 52 -9.25 13.13 -11.36
C PHE A 52 -7.80 13.45 -10.97
N TRP A 53 -7.49 13.32 -9.67
CA TRP A 53 -6.11 13.49 -9.16
C TRP A 53 -5.18 12.33 -9.54
N LYS A 54 -5.75 11.21 -10.00
CA LYS A 54 -5.07 10.08 -10.60
C LYS A 54 -5.75 9.76 -11.92
N THR A 55 -4.96 9.44 -12.95
CA THR A 55 -5.48 9.02 -14.23
C THR A 55 -6.22 7.69 -14.08
N PRO A 56 -7.50 7.59 -14.50
CA PRO A 56 -8.21 6.32 -14.49
C PRO A 56 -7.57 5.35 -15.50
N VAL A 57 -7.55 4.06 -15.18
CA VAL A 57 -6.97 3.02 -16.02
C VAL A 57 -8.08 2.06 -16.43
N LEU A 58 -8.19 1.77 -17.73
CA LEU A 58 -9.06 0.73 -18.24
C LEU A 58 -8.37 -0.63 -18.11
N ARG A 59 -9.07 -1.60 -17.52
CA ARG A 59 -8.59 -2.98 -17.36
C ARG A 59 -9.62 -3.93 -17.96
N PHE A 60 -9.14 -4.85 -18.79
CA PHE A 60 -9.98 -5.85 -19.46
C PHE A 60 -9.92 -7.23 -18.80
N ASN A 61 -8.96 -7.46 -17.89
CA ASN A 61 -8.82 -8.73 -17.19
C ASN A 61 -9.89 -8.84 -16.10
N VAL A 62 -10.57 -10.00 -16.06
CA VAL A 62 -11.59 -10.31 -15.04
C VAL A 62 -10.98 -10.48 -13.65
N LEU A 63 -9.69 -10.83 -13.57
CA LEU A 63 -8.94 -11.06 -12.34
C LEU A 63 -7.59 -10.30 -12.39
N TRP A 64 -7.21 -9.63 -11.31
CA TRP A 64 -5.96 -8.85 -11.28
C TRP A 64 -5.37 -8.67 -9.89
N LEU A 65 -4.12 -8.20 -9.85
CA LEU A 65 -3.43 -7.81 -8.63
C LEU A 65 -3.92 -6.42 -8.19
N GLY A 66 -4.45 -6.35 -6.97
CA GLY A 66 -4.89 -5.11 -6.34
C GLY A 66 -3.74 -4.18 -5.96
N ASP A 67 -4.08 -3.03 -5.38
CA ASP A 67 -3.08 -2.06 -4.90
C ASP A 67 -2.66 -2.38 -3.44
N GLY A 68 -3.38 -3.27 -2.75
CA GLY A 68 -3.10 -3.72 -1.38
C GLY A 68 -1.93 -4.69 -1.22
N VAL A 69 -0.90 -4.63 -2.07
CA VAL A 69 0.32 -5.45 -1.91
C VAL A 69 1.17 -4.90 -0.77
N GLN A 70 1.47 -5.73 0.22
CA GLN A 70 2.21 -5.34 1.43
C GLN A 70 3.40 -6.27 1.67
N PHE A 71 4.57 -5.70 1.94
CA PHE A 71 5.80 -6.43 2.24
C PHE A 71 6.20 -6.25 3.70
N TYR A 72 6.53 -7.35 4.37
CA TYR A 72 6.77 -7.42 5.81
C TYR A 72 8.16 -7.97 6.10
N PRO A 73 9.21 -7.13 6.10
CA PRO A 73 10.52 -7.52 6.56
C PRO A 73 10.52 -7.57 8.10
N THR A 74 11.01 -8.66 8.68
CA THR A 74 11.11 -8.83 10.14
C THR A 74 12.50 -9.31 10.50
N LEU A 75 13.20 -8.60 11.38
CA LEU A 75 14.47 -9.05 11.93
C LEU A 75 14.19 -9.91 13.18
N LYS A 76 14.62 -11.18 13.18
CA LYS A 76 14.56 -12.08 14.34
C LYS A 76 15.97 -12.44 14.76
N GLY A 77 16.42 -11.89 15.89
CA GLY A 77 17.83 -11.99 16.30
C GLY A 77 18.71 -11.28 15.28
N SER A 78 19.60 -12.02 14.62
CA SER A 78 20.45 -11.52 13.53
C SER A 78 19.95 -11.88 12.12
N THR A 79 18.80 -12.54 12.01
CA THR A 79 18.32 -13.10 10.73
C THR A 79 17.05 -12.40 10.26
N TRP A 80 17.07 -11.94 9.01
CA TRP A 80 15.88 -11.40 8.36
C TRP A 80 14.92 -12.49 7.92
N LYS A 81 13.63 -12.23 8.10
CA LYS A 81 12.50 -12.94 7.48
C LYS A 81 11.70 -11.97 6.65
N ALA A 82 10.96 -12.47 5.68
CA ALA A 82 10.09 -11.68 4.83
C ALA A 82 8.76 -12.38 4.59
N GLY A 83 7.68 -11.65 4.81
CA GLY A 83 6.34 -12.03 4.39
C GLY A 83 5.80 -11.07 3.34
N VAL A 84 4.85 -11.52 2.53
CA VAL A 84 4.10 -10.68 1.62
C VAL A 84 2.61 -10.98 1.73
N SER A 85 1.78 -9.94 1.74
CA SER A 85 0.34 -10.04 1.55
C SER A 85 0.01 -9.51 0.15
N VAL A 86 -0.68 -10.31 -0.66
CA VAL A 86 -1.05 -9.95 -2.04
C VAL A 86 -2.56 -9.89 -2.15
N GLU A 87 -3.08 -8.71 -2.45
CA GLU A 87 -4.49 -8.49 -2.75
C GLU A 87 -4.80 -8.94 -4.18
N ILE A 88 -5.81 -9.79 -4.33
CA ILE A 88 -6.37 -10.21 -5.61
C ILE A 88 -7.81 -9.71 -5.70
N LEU A 89 -8.14 -9.08 -6.83
CA LEU A 89 -9.45 -8.51 -7.09
C LEU A 89 -10.07 -9.13 -8.36
N GLY A 90 -11.40 -9.18 -8.38
CA GLY A 90 -12.19 -9.75 -9.47
C GLY A 90 -12.23 -11.29 -9.44
N GLY A 91 -12.55 -11.89 -10.59
CA GLY A 91 -12.69 -13.33 -10.77
C GLY A 91 -14.04 -13.89 -10.35
N ASP A 92 -14.36 -15.09 -10.84
CA ASP A 92 -15.53 -15.83 -10.40
C ASP A 92 -15.25 -16.51 -9.05
N PRO A 93 -16.21 -16.45 -8.09
CA PRO A 93 -16.06 -17.14 -6.82
C PRO A 93 -15.75 -18.63 -6.99
N ASN A 94 -14.87 -19.16 -6.15
CA ASN A 94 -14.37 -20.55 -6.21
C ASN A 94 -13.46 -20.87 -7.40
N SER A 95 -13.05 -19.90 -8.22
CA SER A 95 -11.99 -20.11 -9.20
C SER A 95 -10.65 -20.29 -8.51
N LYS A 96 -9.87 -21.28 -8.91
CA LYS A 96 -8.53 -21.54 -8.36
C LYS A 96 -7.46 -20.75 -9.10
N VAL A 97 -6.71 -19.96 -8.34
CA VAL A 97 -5.67 -19.07 -8.87
C VAL A 97 -4.39 -19.25 -8.07
N CYS A 98 -3.25 -18.90 -8.65
CA CYS A 98 -1.95 -19.02 -8.01
C CYS A 98 -1.19 -17.70 -8.05
N VAL A 99 -0.74 -17.26 -6.88
CA VAL A 99 0.20 -16.15 -6.72
C VAL A 99 1.61 -16.74 -6.70
N ILE A 100 2.47 -16.15 -7.50
CA ILE A 100 3.87 -16.55 -7.62
C ILE A 100 4.74 -15.34 -7.33
N VAL A 101 5.64 -15.46 -6.34
CA VAL A 101 6.44 -14.35 -5.84
C VAL A 101 7.92 -14.68 -5.92
N LYS A 102 8.74 -13.71 -6.33
CA LYS A 102 10.19 -13.79 -6.25
C LYS A 102 10.79 -12.48 -5.79
N LEU A 103 11.68 -12.59 -4.81
CA LEU A 103 12.52 -11.50 -4.36
C LEU A 103 13.87 -11.54 -5.10
N GLY A 104 14.24 -10.41 -5.69
CA GLY A 104 15.49 -10.22 -6.42
C GLY A 104 16.73 -10.13 -5.52
N GLY A 105 17.87 -9.78 -6.12
CA GLY A 105 19.14 -9.63 -5.40
C GLY A 105 19.73 -10.94 -4.87
N GLY A 106 19.35 -12.08 -5.45
CA GLY A 106 19.80 -13.42 -5.03
C GLY A 106 19.18 -13.93 -3.73
N LEU A 107 18.32 -13.13 -3.07
CA LEU A 107 17.74 -13.46 -1.76
C LEU A 107 16.80 -14.67 -1.81
N MET A 108 16.26 -15.02 -2.97
CA MET A 108 15.49 -16.25 -3.18
C MET A 108 16.07 -17.06 -4.34
N LYS A 109 16.23 -18.38 -4.15
CA LYS A 109 16.67 -19.29 -5.22
C LYS A 109 15.58 -19.48 -6.28
N ASN A 110 14.40 -19.89 -5.80
CA ASN A 110 13.24 -20.21 -6.63
C ASN A 110 12.12 -19.20 -6.41
N TRP A 111 11.15 -19.22 -7.31
CA TRP A 111 9.88 -18.55 -7.08
C TRP A 111 9.07 -19.32 -6.04
N GLU A 112 8.42 -18.59 -5.14
CA GLU A 112 7.47 -19.17 -4.18
C GLU A 112 6.06 -19.12 -4.77
N LYS A 113 5.27 -20.19 -4.61
CA LYS A 113 3.94 -20.31 -5.22
C LYS A 113 2.91 -20.68 -4.17
N ARG A 114 1.83 -19.90 -4.09
CA ARG A 114 0.65 -20.22 -3.27
C ARG A 114 -0.61 -20.13 -4.11
N CYS A 115 -1.43 -21.18 -4.09
CA CYS A 115 -2.72 -21.19 -4.77
C CYS A 115 -3.86 -21.08 -3.76
N VAL A 116 -4.90 -20.33 -4.14
CA VAL A 116 -6.09 -20.07 -3.33
C VAL A 116 -7.35 -20.11 -4.19
N LEU A 117 -8.51 -20.22 -3.56
CA LEU A 117 -9.80 -20.01 -4.21
C LEU A 117 -10.19 -18.53 -4.07
N ILE A 118 -10.77 -17.96 -5.12
CA ILE A 118 -11.27 -16.58 -5.11
C ILE A 118 -12.55 -16.46 -4.28
N GLU A 119 -12.58 -15.44 -3.43
CA GLU A 119 -13.75 -15.03 -2.65
C GLU A 119 -14.51 -13.89 -3.35
N ARG A 120 -15.81 -13.73 -3.03
CA ARG A 120 -16.69 -12.74 -3.68
C ARG A 120 -16.22 -11.28 -3.57
N ASN A 121 -15.49 -10.93 -2.52
CA ASN A 121 -15.07 -9.56 -2.23
C ASN A 121 -13.56 -9.32 -2.44
N GLY A 122 -12.91 -10.20 -3.21
CA GLY A 122 -11.45 -10.22 -3.33
C GLY A 122 -10.79 -11.06 -2.24
N THR A 123 -9.51 -11.39 -2.43
CA THR A 123 -8.78 -12.33 -1.58
C THR A 123 -7.39 -11.80 -1.27
N ASN A 124 -7.02 -11.77 0.01
CA ASN A 124 -5.66 -11.46 0.45
C ASN A 124 -4.87 -12.75 0.67
N VAL A 125 -3.75 -12.88 -0.03
CA VAL A 125 -2.90 -14.07 0.02
C VAL A 125 -1.62 -13.75 0.76
N TRP A 126 -1.51 -14.26 1.98
CA TRP A 126 -0.26 -14.24 2.75
C TRP A 126 0.75 -15.24 2.18
N MET A 127 2.04 -14.91 2.13
CA MET A 127 3.11 -15.84 1.77
C MET A 127 4.36 -15.52 2.59
N GLU A 128 4.93 -16.52 3.25
CA GLU A 128 6.28 -16.43 3.79
C GLU A 128 7.29 -16.67 2.66
N LEU A 129 8.30 -15.82 2.55
CA LEU A 129 9.29 -15.92 1.47
C LEU A 129 10.51 -16.72 1.96
N PRO A 130 10.88 -17.83 1.28
CA PRO A 130 12.04 -18.62 1.66
C PRO A 130 13.34 -17.91 1.26
N LEU A 131 13.85 -17.08 2.17
CA LEU A 131 15.12 -16.40 1.99
C LEU A 131 16.28 -17.40 2.01
N ASN A 132 17.27 -17.16 1.16
CA ASN A 132 18.49 -17.95 1.09
C ASN A 132 19.36 -17.66 2.31
N GLY A 133 19.40 -18.58 3.28
CA GLY A 133 20.15 -18.42 4.53
C GLY A 133 21.67 -18.23 4.37
N ASN A 134 22.23 -18.54 3.19
CA ASN A 134 23.65 -18.34 2.89
C ASN A 134 24.00 -16.89 2.49
N LEU A 135 23.00 -16.03 2.30
CA LEU A 135 23.21 -14.64 1.89
C LEU A 135 22.80 -13.68 3.00
N SER A 136 23.64 -12.68 3.24
CA SER A 136 23.29 -11.57 4.11
C SER A 136 22.39 -10.59 3.36
N VAL A 137 21.23 -10.31 3.93
CA VAL A 137 20.38 -9.19 3.51
C VAL A 137 21.13 -7.90 3.82
N VAL A 138 21.23 -7.01 2.83
CA VAL A 138 21.73 -5.65 3.03
C VAL A 138 20.54 -4.77 3.39
N PRO A 139 20.46 -4.26 4.64
CA PRO A 139 19.34 -3.44 5.06
C PRO A 139 19.31 -2.09 4.34
N TRP A 140 18.10 -1.57 4.19
CA TRP A 140 17.84 -0.22 3.72
C TRP A 140 18.21 0.77 4.83
N TRP A 141 19.00 1.77 4.49
CA TRP A 141 19.32 2.91 5.36
C TRP A 141 18.93 4.23 4.71
N PRO A 142 18.62 5.27 5.51
CA PRO A 142 18.50 6.62 5.00
C PRO A 142 19.77 7.09 4.28
N ILE A 143 19.64 8.13 3.46
CA ILE A 143 20.77 8.76 2.79
C ILE A 143 21.78 9.26 3.84
N GLY A 144 23.07 8.97 3.61
CA GLY A 144 24.17 9.39 4.49
C GLY A 144 24.46 8.43 5.66
N VAL A 145 23.78 7.29 5.74
CA VAL A 145 23.94 6.31 6.82
C VAL A 145 24.31 4.93 6.26
N HIS A 146 25.36 4.31 6.81
CA HIS A 146 25.80 2.94 6.50
C HIS A 146 25.86 2.62 4.99
N SER A 147 25.02 1.70 4.50
CA SER A 147 25.00 1.24 3.11
C SER A 147 24.09 2.08 2.20
N GLY A 148 23.43 3.12 2.72
CA GLY A 148 22.44 3.90 1.97
C GLY A 148 21.16 3.12 1.62
N PRO A 149 20.31 3.64 0.73
CA PRO A 149 18.99 3.07 0.45
C PRO A 149 19.09 1.84 -0.47
N GLN A 150 19.35 0.66 0.12
CA GLN A 150 19.28 -0.61 -0.60
C GLN A 150 17.84 -1.06 -0.83
N LEU A 151 17.49 -1.37 -2.07
CA LEU A 151 16.17 -1.89 -2.47
C LEU A 151 16.32 -3.20 -3.23
N TYR A 152 15.29 -4.05 -3.15
CA TYR A 152 15.17 -5.32 -3.83
C TYR A 152 13.90 -5.34 -4.67
N ALA A 153 13.96 -5.89 -5.87
CA ALA A 153 12.78 -6.09 -6.70
C ALA A 153 11.92 -7.24 -6.16
N LEU A 154 10.69 -6.95 -5.75
CA LEU A 154 9.64 -7.91 -5.43
C LEU A 154 8.76 -8.10 -6.67
N MET A 155 8.92 -9.24 -7.34
CA MET A 155 8.16 -9.59 -8.53
C MET A 155 7.00 -10.51 -8.14
N ILE A 156 5.79 -10.16 -8.58
CA ILE A 156 4.57 -10.89 -8.28
C ILE A 156 3.88 -11.21 -9.61
N GLN A 157 3.49 -12.47 -9.79
CA GLN A 157 2.71 -12.95 -10.92
C GLN A 157 1.44 -13.62 -10.43
N LEU A 158 0.33 -13.28 -11.05
CA LEU A 158 -0.94 -13.96 -10.89
C LEU A 158 -1.14 -14.91 -12.06
N ARG A 159 -1.36 -16.20 -11.79
CA ARG A 159 -1.57 -17.22 -12.81
C ARG A 159 -2.82 -18.04 -12.54
N ASN A 160 -3.34 -18.65 -13.60
CA ASN A 160 -4.35 -19.70 -13.47
C ASN A 160 -3.74 -20.98 -12.87
N GLU A 161 -4.60 -21.91 -12.47
CA GLU A 161 -4.19 -23.22 -11.95
C GLU A 161 -3.27 -24.00 -12.91
N TRP A 162 -3.55 -23.92 -14.21
CA TRP A 162 -2.84 -24.68 -15.24
C TRP A 162 -1.45 -24.13 -15.60
N GLY A 163 -1.01 -23.03 -14.97
CA GLY A 163 0.37 -22.54 -15.08
C GLY A 163 0.73 -21.87 -16.40
N GLY A 164 -0.26 -21.38 -17.15
CA GLY A 164 -0.06 -20.68 -18.42
C GLY A 164 0.59 -19.30 -18.29
N TYR A 165 0.39 -18.44 -19.29
CA TYR A 165 0.84 -17.04 -19.23
C TYR A 165 0.27 -16.31 -18.00
N PRO A 166 1.02 -15.38 -17.40
CA PRO A 166 0.52 -14.61 -16.26
C PRO A 166 -0.72 -13.81 -16.65
N LEU A 167 -1.76 -13.92 -15.83
CA LEU A 167 -3.01 -13.14 -15.93
C LEU A 167 -2.75 -11.68 -15.56
N ASP A 168 -1.87 -11.45 -14.59
CA ASP A 168 -1.38 -10.13 -14.23
C ASP A 168 0.02 -10.27 -13.61
N SER A 169 0.80 -9.19 -13.65
CA SER A 169 2.11 -9.14 -13.03
C SER A 169 2.42 -7.73 -12.55
N ARG A 170 3.02 -7.63 -11.37
CA ARG A 170 3.51 -6.36 -10.82
C ARG A 170 4.91 -6.54 -10.24
N SER A 171 5.68 -5.45 -10.26
CA SER A 171 7.00 -5.39 -9.65
C SER A 171 7.07 -4.18 -8.73
N PHE A 172 7.61 -4.38 -7.54
CA PHE A 172 7.76 -3.35 -6.51
C PHE A 172 9.21 -3.30 -6.03
N ASN A 173 9.67 -2.13 -5.61
CA ASN A 173 10.94 -2.01 -4.90
C ASN A 173 10.69 -2.06 -3.39
N VAL A 174 11.30 -3.01 -2.70
CA VAL A 174 11.15 -3.22 -1.26
C VAL A 174 12.48 -3.15 -0.54
N GLY A 175 12.51 -2.61 0.68
CA GLY A 175 13.69 -2.51 1.51
C GLY A 175 13.51 -3.29 2.82
N PHE A 176 14.60 -3.83 3.36
CA PHE A 176 14.62 -4.43 4.69
C PHE A 176 15.08 -3.40 5.71
N ARG A 177 14.22 -2.99 6.63
CA ARG A 177 14.58 -2.05 7.71
C ARG A 177 13.79 -2.35 8.97
N GLN A 178 14.35 -1.96 10.10
CA GLN A 178 13.67 -1.93 11.39
C GLN A 178 13.62 -0.47 11.85
N VAL A 179 12.50 -0.07 12.42
CA VAL A 179 12.30 1.28 12.96
C VAL A 179 11.72 1.11 14.34
N GLU A 180 12.36 1.74 15.32
CA GLU A 180 11.90 1.78 16.69
C GLU A 180 11.78 3.23 17.14
N LEU A 181 10.63 3.56 17.72
CA LEU A 181 10.43 4.85 18.37
C LEU A 181 10.80 4.67 19.85
N ILE A 182 12.02 5.02 20.20
CA ILE A 182 12.51 4.98 21.59
C ILE A 182 12.03 6.25 22.29
N GLN A 183 11.18 6.08 23.30
CA GLN A 183 10.74 7.17 24.17
C GLN A 183 11.29 6.91 25.57
N VAL A 184 12.21 7.77 25.99
CA VAL A 184 12.69 7.82 27.37
C VAL A 184 11.99 8.97 28.07
N ASN A 185 11.36 8.71 29.21
CA ASN A 185 10.91 9.79 30.08
C ASN A 185 12.17 10.40 30.70
N ILE A 186 12.46 11.65 30.32
CA ILE A 186 13.52 12.46 30.93
C ILE A 186 12.88 13.34 32.00
#